data_AF-A0A537P5V0-F1
#
_entry.id   AF-A0A537P5V0-F1
#
_cell.length_a   1.000
_cell.length_b   1.000
_cell.length_c   1.000
_cell.angle_alpha   90.00
_cell.angle_beta   90.00
_cell.angle_gamma   90.00
#
_symmetry.space_group_name_H-M   'P 1'
#
loop_
_entity.id
_entity.type
_entity.pdbx_description
1 polymer ?
#
loop_
_entity_poly.entity_id
_entity_poly.type
_entity_poly.pdbx_seq_one_letter_code
_entity_poly.pdbx_strand_id
1 'polypeptide(L)'
;LYVIVGHAVSRQGGTSGIPRLGAAMAIAFIVASPFGVGDAAVVASHPLLLLAGIGVGISSSVIPYICDQLAMARLPRASFALMLTLLPAIAAVTGAVVLRQIPGPIDLAGIFLVILGVGLHRPAEAQDPIAASREEPQAIG
;
A
#
# COMPACT_ATOMS: atom_id res chain seq x y z
N LEU A 1 -5.03 -10.50 -14.42
CA LEU A 1 -3.58 -10.61 -14.73
C LEU A 1 -2.70 -10.23 -13.53
N TYR A 2 -2.78 -9.00 -13.02
CA TYR A 2 -1.99 -8.55 -11.85
C TYR A 2 -2.13 -9.44 -10.61
N VAL A 3 -3.36 -9.89 -10.28
CA VAL A 3 -3.60 -10.78 -9.12
C VAL A 3 -2.92 -12.14 -9.28
N ILE A 4 -2.96 -12.71 -10.49
CA ILE A 4 -2.38 -14.04 -10.78
C ILE A 4 -0.85 -13.96 -10.78
N VAL A 5 -0.28 -12.92 -11.42
CA VAL A 5 1.17 -12.69 -11.45
C VAL A 5 1.70 -12.35 -10.05
N GLY A 6 0.99 -11.49 -9.31
CA GLY A 6 1.31 -11.17 -7.92
C GLY A 6 1.25 -12.39 -7.01
N HIS A 7 0.26 -13.27 -7.21
CA HIS A 7 0.17 -14.53 -6.47
C HIS A 7 1.34 -15.48 -6.80
N ALA A 8 1.74 -15.60 -8.07
CA ALA A 8 2.89 -16.42 -8.46
C ALA A 8 4.22 -15.92 -7.85
N VAL A 9 4.43 -14.60 -7.86
CA VAL A 9 5.62 -13.94 -7.27
C VAL A 9 5.64 -14.09 -5.74
N SER A 10 4.47 -14.00 -5.09
CA SER A 10 4.39 -14.12 -3.62
C SER A 10 4.78 -15.50 -3.06
N ARG A 11 4.62 -16.57 -3.85
CA ARG A 11 4.97 -17.95 -3.45
C ARG A 11 6.48 -18.23 -3.43
N GLN A 12 7.31 -17.36 -4.00
CA GLN A 12 8.76 -17.57 -4.11
C GLN A 12 9.58 -16.81 -3.03
N GLY A 13 8.97 -16.03 -2.14
CA GLY A 13 9.68 -15.04 -1.33
C GLY A 13 9.78 -15.32 0.18
N GLY A 14 10.92 -15.85 0.62
CA GLY A 14 11.38 -15.82 2.02
C GLY A 14 11.85 -14.44 2.51
N THR A 15 12.03 -14.35 3.83
CA THR A 15 12.52 -13.32 4.80
C THR A 15 13.14 -11.95 4.41
N SER A 16 13.21 -11.50 3.15
CA SER A 16 13.82 -10.22 2.76
C SER A 16 12.83 -9.18 2.21
N GLY A 17 11.99 -8.59 3.08
CA GLY A 17 11.00 -7.56 2.68
C GLY A 17 11.62 -6.24 2.17
N ILE A 18 12.70 -5.76 2.82
CA ILE A 18 13.35 -4.47 2.49
C ILE A 18 14.07 -4.51 1.13
N PRO A 19 14.90 -5.52 0.80
CA PRO A 19 15.56 -5.60 -0.51
C PRO A 19 14.57 -5.69 -1.67
N ARG A 20 13.44 -6.38 -1.46
CA ARG A 20 12.38 -6.52 -2.46
C ARG A 20 11.66 -5.20 -2.72
N LEU A 21 11.42 -4.40 -1.67
CA LEU A 21 10.90 -3.06 -1.81
C LEU A 21 11.87 -2.16 -2.57
N GLY A 22 13.17 -2.23 -2.26
CA GLY A 22 14.21 -1.50 -2.98
C GLY A 22 14.24 -1.84 -4.48
N ALA A 23 14.15 -3.13 -4.82
CA ALA A 23 14.06 -3.56 -6.22
C ALA A 23 12.78 -3.05 -6.91
N ALA A 24 11.63 -3.09 -6.23
CA ALA A 24 10.38 -2.54 -6.75
C ALA A 24 10.47 -1.03 -7.00
N MET A 25 11.11 -0.28 -6.09
CA MET A 25 11.35 1.15 -6.25
C MET A 25 12.28 1.46 -7.43
N ALA A 26 13.33 0.66 -7.63
CA ALA A 26 14.22 0.81 -8.78
C ALA A 26 13.48 0.58 -10.11
N ILE A 27 12.64 -0.46 -10.18
CA ILE A 27 11.80 -0.73 -11.34
C ILE A 27 10.82 0.44 -11.57
N ALA A 28 10.14 0.90 -10.52
CA ALA A 28 9.22 2.04 -10.60
C ALA A 28 9.94 3.30 -11.10
N PHE A 29 11.16 3.57 -10.62
CA PHE A 29 11.99 4.68 -11.10
C PHE A 29 12.30 4.55 -12.60
N ILE A 30 12.75 3.38 -13.07
CA ILE A 30 13.06 3.16 -14.49
C ILE A 30 11.82 3.37 -15.36
N VAL A 31 10.66 2.86 -14.93
CA VAL A 31 9.40 2.97 -15.67
C VAL A 31 8.85 4.39 -15.66
N ALA A 32 8.94 5.11 -14.54
CA ALA A 32 8.41 6.47 -14.40
C ALA A 32 9.34 7.55 -14.99
N SER A 33 10.66 7.33 -14.94
CA SER A 33 11.69 8.26 -15.43
C SER A 33 11.42 8.84 -16.83
N PRO A 34 11.09 8.06 -17.88
CA PRO A 34 10.88 8.61 -19.23
C PRO A 34 9.77 9.66 -19.31
N PHE A 35 8.76 9.62 -18.44
CA PHE A 35 7.68 10.61 -18.41
C PHE A 35 8.11 11.95 -17.81
N GLY A 36 9.20 11.99 -17.04
CA GLY A 36 9.71 13.19 -16.38
C GLY A 36 10.98 13.77 -16.98
N VAL A 37 11.59 13.14 -18.01
CA VAL A 37 12.89 13.57 -18.57
C VAL A 37 12.87 15.02 -19.09
N GLY A 38 11.74 15.46 -19.67
CA GLY A 38 11.59 16.83 -20.19
C GLY A 38 11.70 17.89 -19.09
N ASP A 39 10.99 17.69 -17.98
CA ASP A 39 11.00 18.61 -16.84
C ASP A 39 12.23 18.43 -15.95
N ALA A 40 12.87 17.26 -15.99
CA ALA A 40 14.04 16.93 -15.19
C ALA A 40 15.21 17.88 -15.44
N ALA A 41 15.39 18.39 -16.67
CA ALA A 41 16.45 19.35 -17.00
C ALA A 41 16.26 20.69 -16.27
N VAL A 42 15.02 21.15 -16.13
CA VAL A 42 14.67 22.38 -15.40
C VAL A 42 14.84 22.18 -13.91
N VAL A 43 14.43 21.04 -13.37
CA VAL A 43 14.59 20.72 -11.94
C VAL A 43 16.06 20.52 -11.58
N ALA A 44 16.86 19.88 -12.44
CA ALA A 44 18.28 19.62 -12.21
C ALA A 44 19.12 20.90 -12.10
N SER A 45 18.70 21.98 -12.76
CA SER A 45 19.37 23.28 -12.67
C SER A 45 18.99 24.08 -11.42
N HIS A 46 17.99 23.63 -10.64
CA HIS A 46 17.48 24.31 -9.46
C HIS A 46 17.66 23.44 -8.20
N PRO A 47 18.73 23.64 -7.41
CA PRO A 47 19.04 22.79 -6.26
C PRO A 47 17.94 22.78 -5.20
N LEU A 48 17.18 23.87 -5.07
CA LEU A 48 16.05 23.95 -4.14
C LEU A 48 14.89 23.03 -4.55
N LEU A 49 14.60 22.92 -5.85
CA LEU A 49 13.54 22.03 -6.38
C LEU A 49 13.95 20.56 -6.24
N LEU A 50 15.23 20.25 -6.44
CA LEU A 50 15.77 18.92 -6.15
C LEU A 50 15.59 18.56 -4.68
N LEU A 51 15.96 19.47 -3.76
CA LEU A 51 15.85 19.22 -2.33
C LEU A 51 14.38 19.09 -1.90
N ALA A 52 13.49 19.90 -2.46
CA ALA A 52 12.04 19.77 -2.23
C ALA A 52 11.50 18.43 -2.74
N GLY A 53 11.89 18.00 -3.94
CA GLY A 53 11.50 16.70 -4.50
C GLY A 53 11.99 15.53 -3.65
N ILE A 54 13.25 15.57 -3.18
CA ILE A 54 13.78 14.60 -2.22
C ILE A 54 12.97 14.61 -0.93
N GLY A 55 12.68 15.79 -0.38
CA GLY A 55 11.88 15.95 0.84
C GLY A 55 10.48 15.35 0.70
N VAL A 56 9.80 15.60 -0.43
CA VAL A 56 8.48 15.03 -0.73
C VAL A 56 8.57 13.51 -0.86
N GLY A 57 9.55 12.97 -1.59
CA GLY A 57 9.73 11.53 -1.76
C GLY A 57 10.01 10.80 -0.45
N ILE A 58 10.85 11.38 0.41
CA ILE A 58 11.12 10.81 1.74
C ILE A 58 9.86 10.85 2.61
N SER A 59 9.17 11.99 2.64
CA SER A 59 8.00 12.21 3.51
C SER A 59 6.78 11.39 3.07
N SER A 60 6.57 11.24 1.76
CA SER A 60 5.39 10.58 1.20
C SER A 60 5.57 9.09 0.89
N SER A 61 6.80 8.60 0.77
CA SER A 61 7.06 7.20 0.40
C SER A 61 7.95 6.49 1.42
N VAL A 62 9.17 6.98 1.66
CA VAL A 62 10.14 6.26 2.50
C VAL A 62 9.64 6.12 3.93
N ILE A 63 9.21 7.22 4.55
CA ILE A 63 8.71 7.22 5.93
C ILE A 63 7.44 6.35 6.04
N PRO A 64 6.39 6.56 5.22
CA PRO A 64 5.18 5.73 5.26
C PRO A 64 5.47 4.24 5.05
N TYR A 65 6.34 3.87 4.11
CA TYR A 65 6.65 2.46 3.90
C TYR A 65 7.39 1.82 5.07
N ILE A 66 8.30 2.53 5.72
CA ILE A 66 8.95 2.01 6.93
C ILE A 66 7.90 1.82 8.03
N CYS A 67 7.01 2.81 8.22
CA CYS A 67 5.91 2.73 9.17
C CYS A 67 4.99 1.54 8.88
N ASP A 68 4.60 1.33 7.62
CA ASP A 68 3.75 0.23 7.19
C ASP A 68 4.41 -1.13 7.46
N GLN A 69 5.70 -1.26 7.14
CA GLN A 69 6.44 -2.51 7.38
C GLN A 69 6.57 -2.80 8.87
N LEU A 70 6.83 -1.77 9.69
CA LEU A 70 6.86 -1.90 11.15
C LEU A 70 5.46 -2.23 11.72
N ALA A 71 4.41 -1.61 11.18
CA ALA A 71 3.04 -1.85 11.58
C ALA A 71 2.61 -3.28 11.23
N MET A 72 2.90 -3.77 10.02
CA MET A 72 2.64 -5.16 9.63
C MET A 72 3.42 -6.17 10.47
N ALA A 73 4.64 -5.82 10.89
CA ALA A 73 5.45 -6.69 11.76
C ALA A 73 4.93 -6.74 13.21
N ARG A 74 4.13 -5.76 13.66
CA ARG A 74 3.75 -5.58 15.07
C ARG A 74 2.25 -5.67 15.36
N LEU A 75 1.39 -5.37 14.39
CA LEU A 75 -0.06 -5.27 14.57
C LEU A 75 -0.79 -6.49 13.99
N PRO A 76 -1.90 -6.93 14.60
CA PRO A 76 -2.81 -7.89 13.97
C PRO A 76 -3.34 -7.36 12.63
N ARG A 77 -3.52 -8.26 11.66
CA ARG A 77 -4.01 -7.93 10.31
C ARG A 77 -5.30 -7.10 10.33
N ALA A 78 -6.22 -7.40 11.25
CA ALA A 78 -7.47 -6.67 11.40
C ALA A 78 -7.23 -5.20 11.78
N SER A 79 -6.34 -4.91 12.73
CA SER A 79 -6.02 -3.55 13.16
C SER A 79 -5.35 -2.74 12.05
N PHE A 80 -4.41 -3.35 11.30
CA PHE A 80 -3.79 -2.69 10.16
C PHE A 80 -4.80 -2.41 9.04
N ALA A 81 -5.70 -3.36 8.74
CA ALA A 81 -6.76 -3.16 7.78
C ALA A 81 -7.69 -2.00 8.19
N LEU A 82 -8.06 -1.91 9.47
CA LEU A 82 -8.84 -0.78 10.01
C LEU A 82 -8.12 0.57 9.91
N MET A 83 -6.79 0.62 10.05
CA MET A 83 -6.04 1.86 9.76
C MET A 83 -6.12 2.22 8.28
N LEU A 84 -6.02 1.24 7.38
CA LEU A 84 -6.07 1.44 5.94
C LEU A 84 -7.46 1.87 5.45
N THR A 85 -8.54 1.47 6.13
CA THR A 85 -9.90 1.96 5.79
C THR A 85 -10.12 3.42 6.12
N LEU A 86 -9.31 3.98 7.01
CA LEU A 86 -9.38 5.39 7.39
C LEU A 86 -8.65 6.30 6.39
N LEU A 87 -7.79 5.72 5.54
CA LEU A 87 -6.99 6.44 4.55
C LEU A 87 -7.82 7.33 3.60
N PRO A 88 -8.95 6.87 3.02
CA PRO A 88 -9.79 7.71 2.14
C PRO A 88 -10.36 8.94 2.86
N ALA A 89 -10.77 8.79 4.12
CA ALA A 89 -11.28 9.89 4.93
C ALA A 89 -10.18 10.91 5.23
N ILE A 90 -9.02 10.44 5.68
CA ILE A 90 -7.86 11.30 5.98
C ILE A 90 -7.36 12.01 4.70
N ALA A 91 -7.32 11.31 3.57
CA ALA A 91 -6.93 11.89 2.29
C ALA A 91 -7.87 13.02 1.87
N ALA A 92 -9.19 12.83 2.00
CA ALA A 92 -10.18 13.85 1.68
C ALA A 92 -10.06 15.09 2.59
N VAL A 93 -9.88 14.89 3.90
CA VAL A 93 -9.65 15.99 4.85
C VAL A 93 -8.36 16.73 4.53
N THR A 94 -7.28 15.99 4.24
CA THR A 94 -5.98 16.60 3.89
C THR A 94 -6.06 17.39 2.60
N GLY A 95 -6.76 16.89 1.58
CA GLY A 95 -7.04 17.62 0.33
C GLY A 95 -7.84 18.90 0.58
N ALA A 96 -8.88 18.84 1.41
CA ALA A 96 -9.68 20.01 1.76
C ALA A 96 -8.89 21.06 2.54
N VAL A 97 -8.02 20.65 3.46
CA VAL A 97 -7.26 21.59 4.31
C VAL A 97 -6.03 22.15 3.59
N VAL A 98 -5.20 21.27 3.01
CA VAL A 98 -3.89 21.65 2.46
C VAL A 98 -4.04 22.18 1.03
N LEU A 99 -4.88 21.56 0.20
CA LEU A 99 -5.08 21.96 -1.20
C LEU A 99 -6.29 22.88 -1.39
N ARG A 100 -7.09 23.13 -0.34
CA ARG A 100 -8.37 23.89 -0.40
C ARG A 100 -9.37 23.33 -1.41
N GLN A 101 -9.31 22.02 -1.67
CA GLN A 101 -10.22 21.31 -2.56
C GLN A 101 -11.38 20.75 -1.75
N ILE A 102 -12.52 21.45 -1.72
CA ILE A 102 -13.70 20.97 -1.03
C ILE A 102 -14.28 19.79 -1.84
N PRO A 103 -14.32 18.56 -1.27
CA PRO A 103 -14.82 17.40 -1.99
C PRO A 103 -16.28 17.63 -2.37
N GLY A 104 -16.61 17.29 -3.62
CA GLY A 104 -17.97 17.40 -4.13
C GLY A 104 -18.89 16.29 -3.58
N PRO A 105 -20.20 16.39 -3.82
CA PRO A 105 -21.16 15.38 -3.36
C PRO A 105 -20.86 13.96 -3.87
N ILE A 106 -20.32 13.86 -5.08
CA ILE A 106 -19.93 12.59 -5.71
C ILE A 106 -18.69 12.00 -5.02
N ASP A 107 -17.70 12.84 -4.69
CA ASP A 107 -16.49 12.39 -3.97
C ASP A 107 -16.85 11.85 -2.59
N LEU A 108 -17.73 12.57 -1.87
CA LEU A 108 -18.26 12.12 -0.58
C LEU A 108 -19.01 10.78 -0.70
N ALA A 109 -19.84 10.60 -1.72
CA ALA A 109 -20.53 9.34 -1.97
C ALA A 109 -19.54 8.20 -2.27
N GLY A 110 -18.49 8.47 -3.04
CA GLY A 110 -17.41 7.51 -3.32
C GLY A 110 -16.64 7.11 -2.07
N ILE A 111 -16.22 8.08 -1.26
CA ILE A 111 -15.54 7.84 0.03
C ILE A 111 -16.44 7.02 0.95
N PHE A 112 -17.72 7.38 1.07
CA PHE A 112 -18.68 6.65 1.87
C PHE A 112 -18.83 5.19 1.40
N LEU A 113 -18.93 4.96 0.08
CA LEU A 113 -19.06 3.62 -0.47
C LEU A 113 -17.82 2.77 -0.24
N VAL A 114 -16.61 3.36 -0.33
CA VAL A 114 -15.35 2.66 0.01
C VAL A 114 -15.34 2.27 1.49
N ILE A 115 -15.66 3.21 2.39
CA ILE A 115 -15.69 2.94 3.84
C ILE A 115 -16.71 1.85 4.17
N LEU A 116 -17.91 1.94 3.58
CA LEU A 116 -18.98 0.96 3.75
C LEU A 116 -18.56 -0.41 3.21
N GLY A 117 -17.99 -0.46 2.01
CA GLY A 117 -17.52 -1.69 1.38
C GLY A 117 -16.50 -2.43 2.24
N VAL A 118 -15.55 -1.73 2.85
CA VAL A 118 -14.58 -2.38 3.75
C VAL A 118 -15.20 -2.72 5.11
N GLY A 119 -16.08 -1.88 5.66
CA GLY A 119 -16.78 -2.17 6.92
C GLY A 119 -17.68 -3.41 6.83
N LEU A 120 -18.27 -3.67 5.66
CA LEU A 120 -19.06 -4.87 5.37
C LEU A 120 -18.20 -6.10 5.04
N HIS A 121 -16.93 -5.91 4.64
CA HIS A 121 -16.05 -7.01 4.29
C HIS A 121 -15.53 -7.71 5.55
N ARG A 122 -16.12 -8.86 5.89
CA ARG A 122 -15.55 -9.78 6.87
C ARG A 122 -14.44 -10.60 6.19
N PRO A 123 -13.20 -10.60 6.70
CA PRO A 123 -12.20 -11.53 6.21
C PRO A 123 -12.76 -12.94 6.40
N ALA A 124 -12.84 -13.70 5.31
CA ALA A 124 -13.09 -15.13 5.40
C ALA A 124 -12.04 -15.70 6.35
N GLU A 125 -12.49 -16.37 7.41
CA GLU A 125 -11.63 -17.18 8.28
C GLU A 125 -10.66 -17.92 7.37
N ALA A 126 -9.38 -17.59 7.50
CA ALA A 126 -8.34 -18.29 6.77
C ALA A 126 -8.51 -19.75 7.16
N GLN A 127 -9.03 -20.56 6.22
CA GLN A 127 -9.24 -21.99 6.36
C GLN A 127 -7.99 -22.55 7.02
N ASP A 128 -8.11 -22.96 8.28
CA ASP A 128 -6.99 -23.40 9.10
C ASP A 128 -6.47 -24.72 8.48
N PRO A 129 -5.33 -24.72 7.76
CA PRO A 129 -4.81 -25.94 7.15
C PRO A 129 -4.38 -26.97 8.21
N ILE A 130 -4.30 -26.56 9.50
CA ILE A 130 -4.01 -27.42 10.64
C ILE A 130 -5.24 -28.22 11.09
N ALA A 131 -6.47 -27.72 10.83
CA ALA A 131 -7.70 -28.48 11.10
C ALA A 131 -7.84 -29.66 10.13
N ALA A 132 -7.55 -29.45 8.83
CA ALA A 132 -7.61 -30.50 7.81
C ALA A 132 -6.61 -31.65 8.03
N SER A 133 -5.51 -31.39 8.75
CA SER A 133 -4.51 -32.41 9.12
C SER A 133 -4.77 -33.09 10.47
N ARG A 134 -5.75 -32.61 11.26
CA ARG A 134 -6.23 -33.27 12.48
C ARG A 134 -7.40 -34.23 12.24
N GLU A 135 -8.05 -34.16 11.08
CA GLU A 135 -9.16 -35.06 10.70
C GLU A 135 -8.69 -36.37 10.05
N GLU A 136 -7.38 -36.57 9.85
CA GLU A 136 -6.81 -37.87 9.47
C GLU A 136 -6.19 -38.64 10.66
N PRO A 137 -7.00 -39.11 11.63
CA PRO A 137 -6.65 -40.29 12.41
C PRO A 137 -7.73 -41.38 12.24
N GLN A 138 -7.29 -42.61 11.89
CA GLN A 138 -8.02 -43.89 12.01
C GLN A 138 -8.73 -44.53 10.80
N ALA A 139 -8.40 -44.20 9.54
CA ALA A 139 -8.89 -44.98 8.39
C ALA A 139 -7.98 -46.14 7.94
N ILE A 140 -6.96 -46.51 8.73
CA ILE A 140 -6.12 -47.69 8.48
C ILE A 140 -6.01 -48.47 9.79
N GLY A 141 -6.94 -49.41 9.98
CA GLY A 141 -6.94 -50.44 11.00
C GLY A 141 -7.48 -51.73 10.41
#